data_AF-A0A0Q7W2B6-F1
#
_entry.id   AF-A0A0Q7W2B6-F1
#
_cell.length_a   1.000
_cell.length_b   1.000
_cell.length_c   1.000
_cell.angle_alpha   90.00
_cell.angle_beta   90.00
_cell.angle_gamma   90.00
#
_symmetry.space_group_name_H-M   'P 1'
#
loop_
_entity.id
_entity.type
_entity.pdbx_description
1 polymer ?
#
loop_
_entity_poly.entity_id
_entity_poly.type
_entity_poly.pdbx_seq_one_letter_code
_entity_poly.pdbx_strand_id
1 'polypeptide(L)' 'MRIVAQPAKRENGKIKELLDRPLVPEDVAIDSEGVYLTLIVKDIYSKGASQRYTITLSAADLAIILDDAPELMQAAE' A
#
# COMPACT_ATOMS: atom_id res chain seq x y z
N MET A 1 -7.20 -3.40 -3.63
CA MET A 1 -6.73 -2.11 -3.10
C MET A 1 -6.24 -1.27 -4.28
N ARG A 2 -6.48 0.05 -4.26
CA ARG A 2 -5.97 0.97 -5.29
C ARG A 2 -5.27 2.13 -4.61
N ILE A 3 -4.03 2.42 -5.02
CA ILE A 3 -3.22 3.52 -4.48
C ILE A 3 -2.93 4.47 -5.64
N VAL A 4 -3.26 5.74 -5.46
CA VAL A 4 -3.05 6.77 -6.46
C VAL A 4 -2.35 7.99 -5.86
N ALA A 5 -1.55 8.67 -6.67
CA ALA A 5 -0.96 9.96 -6.34
C ALA A 5 -1.44 11.03 -7.33
N GLN A 6 -1.98 12.12 -6.78
CA GLN A 6 -2.29 13.32 -7.55
C GLN A 6 -1.35 14.45 -7.11
N PRO A 7 -0.51 14.99 -8.01
CA PRO A 7 0.36 16.11 -7.67
C PRO A 7 -0.46 17.38 -7.36
N ALA A 8 -0.20 18.01 -6.21
CA ALA A 8 -0.95 19.19 -5.75
C ALA A 8 -0.85 20.44 -6.66
N LYS A 9 0.16 20.52 -7.54
CA LYS A 9 0.52 21.75 -8.28
C LYS A 9 0.28 21.72 -9.80
N ARG A 10 -0.41 20.71 -10.36
CA ARG A 10 -0.67 20.66 -11.81
C ARG A 10 -2.15 20.85 -12.11
N GLU A 11 -2.50 21.93 -12.81
CA GLU A 11 -3.88 22.21 -13.29
C GLU A 11 -4.45 21.11 -14.20
N ASN A 12 -3.59 20.30 -14.82
CA ASN A 12 -3.93 19.15 -15.65
C ASN A 12 -3.54 17.80 -15.02
N GLY A 13 -3.33 17.77 -13.70
CA GLY A 13 -2.68 16.69 -12.98
C GLY A 13 -3.38 15.35 -13.13
N LYS A 14 -2.97 14.56 -14.13
CA LYS A 14 -3.38 13.17 -14.26
C LYS A 14 -3.03 12.43 -12.97
N ILE A 15 -4.05 11.81 -12.38
CA ILE A 15 -3.90 10.87 -11.29
C ILE A 15 -2.92 9.79 -11.77
N LYS A 16 -1.82 9.60 -11.03
CA LYS A 16 -0.91 8.48 -11.27
C LYS A 16 -1.36 7.32 -10.42
N GLU A 17 -1.56 6.18 -11.04
CA GLU A 17 -1.80 4.93 -10.33
C GLU A 17 -0.46 4.39 -9.85
N LEU A 18 -0.33 4.22 -8.53
CA LEU A 18 0.84 3.65 -7.89
C LEU A 18 0.69 2.14 -7.69
N LEU A 19 -0.55 1.69 -7.47
CA LEU A 19 -0.94 0.30 -7.38
C LEU A 19 -2.39 0.17 -7.85
N ASP A 20 -2.64 -0.64 -8.86
CA ASP A 20 -3.99 -1.00 -9.32
C ASP A 20 -4.08 -2.51 -9.59
N ARG A 21 -3.69 -3.28 -8.58
CA ARG A 21 -3.75 -4.74 -8.57
C ARG A 21 -3.97 -5.26 -7.16
N PRO A 22 -4.42 -6.51 -6.99
CA PRO A 22 -4.37 -7.18 -5.70
C PRO A 22 -2.95 -7.18 -5.11
N LEU A 23 -2.88 -7.17 -3.79
CA LEU A 23 -1.62 -7.40 -3.08
C LEU A 23 -1.16 -8.83 -3.34
N VAL A 24 0.15 -9.00 -3.49
CA VAL A 24 0.80 -10.31 -3.56
C VAL A 24 1.69 -10.50 -2.32
N PRO A 25 2.02 -11.73 -1.92
CA PRO A 25 2.83 -11.98 -0.72
C PRO A 25 4.16 -11.21 -0.70
N GLU A 26 4.77 -10.99 -1.86
CA GLU A 26 6.02 -10.24 -2.00
C GLU A 26 5.90 -8.74 -1.68
N ASP A 27 4.68 -8.20 -1.68
CA ASP A 27 4.42 -6.82 -1.27
C ASP A 27 4.38 -6.69 0.26
N VAL A 28 4.24 -7.80 1.01
CA VAL A 28 4.03 -7.79 2.46
C VAL A 28 5.19 -8.47 3.18
N ALA A 29 5.80 -7.74 4.11
CA ALA A 29 6.74 -8.31 5.07
C ALA A 29 6.12 -8.29 6.47
N ILE A 30 6.38 -9.33 7.25
CA ILE A 30 5.95 -9.44 8.64
C ILE A 30 7.17 -9.82 9.46
N ASP A 31 7.46 -9.05 10.50
CA ASP A 31 8.52 -9.35 11.45
C ASP A 31 8.08 -9.02 12.89
N SER A 32 9.04 -9.01 13.83
CA SER A 32 8.78 -8.73 15.24
C SER A 32 8.36 -7.29 15.53
N GLU A 33 8.65 -6.36 14.63
CA GLU A 33 8.34 -4.93 14.76
C GLU A 33 7.01 -4.56 14.10
N GLY A 34 6.52 -5.34 13.13
CA GLY A 34 5.16 -5.18 12.60
C GLY A 34 4.89 -5.78 11.22
N VAL A 35 3.85 -5.26 10.58
CA VAL A 35 3.47 -5.60 9.20
C VAL A 35 3.83 -4.43 8.30
N TYR A 36 4.50 -4.73 7.18
CA TYR A 36 5.01 -3.73 6.26
C TYR A 36 4.49 -4.01 4.85
N LEU A 37 3.83 -3.01 4.26
CA LEU A 37 3.43 -3.02 2.87
C LEU A 37 4.47 -2.26 2.04
N THR A 38 5.15 -2.95 1.14
CA THR A 38 6.17 -2.38 0.25
C THR A 38 5.67 -2.30 -1.18
N LEU A 39 5.87 -1.14 -1.80
CA LEU A 39 5.44 -0.83 -3.16
C LEU A 39 6.61 -0.24 -3.94
N ILE A 40 6.86 -0.77 -5.14
CA ILE A 40 7.82 -0.17 -6.08
C ILE A 40 7.05 0.60 -7.13
N VAL A 41 7.20 1.91 -7.11
CA VAL A 41 6.53 2.80 -8.05
C VAL A 41 7.54 3.37 -9.03
N LYS A 42 7.16 3.46 -10.30
CA LYS A 42 8.02 3.98 -11.36
C LYS A 42 7.56 5.37 -11.78
N ASP A 43 8.52 6.18 -12.17
CA ASP A 43 8.30 7.44 -12.87
C ASP A 43 7.42 8.45 -12.10
N ILE A 44 7.41 8.47 -10.76
CA ILE A 44 6.61 9.46 -10.01
C ILE A 44 7.16 10.87 -10.23
N TYR A 45 8.43 11.09 -9.86
CA TYR A 45 9.07 12.41 -9.88
C TYR A 45 10.04 12.58 -11.06
N SER A 46 10.62 11.49 -11.56
CA SER A 46 11.62 11.50 -12.64
C SER A 46 11.48 10.28 -13.53
N LYS A 47 11.63 10.46 -14.84
CA LYS A 47 11.53 9.39 -15.85
C LYS A 47 12.69 8.39 -15.70
N GLY A 48 12.39 7.10 -15.79
CA GLY A 48 13.30 5.99 -15.59
C GLY A 48 13.58 5.65 -14.12
N ALA A 49 13.02 6.40 -13.17
CA ALA A 49 13.34 6.22 -11.76
C ALA A 49 12.32 5.31 -11.09
N SER A 50 12.81 4.38 -10.26
CA SER A 50 11.99 3.56 -9.37
C SER A 50 12.13 4.07 -7.95
N GLN A 51 11.01 4.22 -7.24
CA GLN A 51 10.95 4.59 -5.84
C GLN A 51 10.31 3.45 -5.06
N ARG A 52 10.92 3.08 -3.95
CA ARG A 52 10.35 2.13 -2.99
C ARG A 52 9.66 2.90 -1.89
N TYR A 53 8.40 2.59 -1.65
CA TYR A 53 7.63 3.09 -0.52
C TYR A 53 7.31 1.92 0.39
N THR A 54 7.43 2.15 1.70
CA THR A 54 7.04 1.17 2.72
C THR A 54 6.07 1.85 3.67
N ILE A 55 4.92 1.20 3.88
CA ILE A 55 3.89 1.59 4.82
C ILE A 55 3.97 0.59 5.97
N THR A 56 4.30 1.07 7.16
CA THR A 56 4.25 0.26 8.38
C THR A 56 2.84 0.32 8.94
N LEU A 57 2.26 -0.85 9.20
CA LEU A 57 0.97 -0.99 9.87
C LEU A 57 1.25 -1.34 11.33
N SER A 58 0.81 -0.46 12.23
CA SER A 58 0.85 -0.75 13.66
C SER A 58 -0.22 -1.77 14.05
N ALA A 59 -0.12 -2.33 15.24
CA ALA A 59 -1.16 -3.23 15.77
C ALA A 59 -2.55 -2.55 15.82
N ALA A 60 -2.61 -1.24 16.08
CA ALA A 60 -3.86 -0.49 16.09
C ALA A 60 -4.44 -0.33 14.67
N ASP A 61 -3.60 -0.10 13.67
CA ASP A 61 -4.03 -0.02 12.26
C ASP A 61 -4.59 -1.37 11.78
N LEU A 62 -3.91 -2.46 12.15
CA LEU A 62 -4.36 -3.82 11.83
C LEU A 62 -5.68 -4.15 12.52
N ALA A 63 -5.87 -3.74 13.77
CA ALA A 63 -7.12 -3.96 14.50
C ALA A 63 -8.31 -3.30 13.79
N ILE A 64 -8.15 -2.05 13.30
CA ILE A 64 -9.21 -1.36 12.54
C ILE A 64 -9.54 -2.11 11.24
N ILE A 65 -8.52 -2.55 10.51
CA ILE A 65 -8.70 -3.27 9.23
C ILE A 65 -9.43 -4.60 9.45
N LEU A 66 -9.14 -5.30 10.55
CA LEU A 66 -9.73 -6.60 10.86
C LEU A 66 -11.14 -6.48 11.48
N ASP A 67 -11.41 -5.42 12.25
CA ASP A 67 -12.73 -5.17 12.83
C ASP A 67 -13.80 -4.89 11.75
N ASP A 68 -13.41 -4.22 10.66
CA ASP A 68 -14.24 -4.00 9.48
C ASP A 68 -14.38 -5.26 8.57
N ALA A 69 -13.68 -6.35 8.88
CA ALA A 69 -13.68 -7.59 8.10
C ALA A 69 -13.73 -8.86 8.99
N PRO A 70 -14.78 -9.02 9.83
CA PRO A 70 -14.84 -10.08 10.85
C PRO A 70 -14.81 -11.50 10.26
N GLU A 71 -15.20 -11.64 8.99
CA GLU A 71 -15.26 -12.91 8.25
C GLU A 71 -13.86 -13.42 7.86
N LEU A 72 -12.86 -12.54 7.81
CA LEU A 72 -11.46 -12.93 7.59
C LEU A 72 -10.81 -13.53 8.83
N MET A 73 -11.34 -13.24 10.03
CA MET A 73 -10.84 -13.84 11.28
C MET A 73 -11.27 -15.30 11.44
N GLN A 74 -12.44 -15.69 10.90
CA GLN A 74 -12.95 -17.07 10.98
C GLN A 74 -12.26 -18.03 9.99
N ALA A 75 -11.64 -17.51 8.92
CA ALA A 75 -10.94 -18.33 7.93
C ALA A 75 -9.50 -18.72 8.37
N ALA A 76 -9.05 -18.24 9.53
CA ALA A 76 -7.72 -18.49 10.08
C ALA A 76 -7.71 -19.49 11.25
N GLU A 77 -8.87 -20.01 11.65
CA GLU A 77 -9.04 -21.16 12.58
C GLU A 77 -9.19 -22.49 11.80
#